data_AF-A0A7W1YZ23-F1
#
_entry.id   AF-A0A7W1YZ23-F1
#
_cell.length_a   1.000
_cell.length_b   1.000
_cell.length_c   1.000
_cell.angle_alpha   90.00
_cell.angle_beta   90.00
_cell.angle_gamma   90.00
#
_symmetry.space_group_name_H-M   'P 1'
#
loop_
_entity.id
_entity.type
_entity.pdbx_description
1 polymer ?
#
loop_
_entity_poly.entity_id
_entity_poly.type
_entity_poly.pdbx_seq_one_letter_code
_entity_poly.pdbx_strand_id
1 'polypeptide(L)'
;MSSKKSLGFSISLGGLLAAASFVSAQSVTTDPVGFVNTNIQGTGGTTANALTLVGLSVTQPVSFQGTVGSYNGATHILTPSNGTFTTDQFNGANGAFFVEITSGASAGLLSDITATTASPSSITTADDLSAQISSGQSFKIRKHWTLQSVFGPNANTNNQVILGTGATASAADEVLVYDRPSTQYITYYYKVGGVFGGDGWRSTTGANPLVTDVSGTVLRITDGTILRRKLSAAVTLSLPGAVKLGPTERTVLGGLNLFGDLYASGATLANSGLYDPAHPETSLQAGATPSSADQLLLYDGTQYVTYYYKVGGVFGGDGWRSTSGANPLSTDVSTTPLPAGTGIIIKRLSTVAFLWTAPQPFVIAP
;
A
#
# COMPACT_ATOMS: atom_id res chain seq x y z
N MET A 1 -67.17 37.49 58.54
CA MET A 1 -67.85 38.05 57.35
C MET A 1 -66.88 38.91 56.57
N SER A 2 -66.69 38.59 55.28
CA SER A 2 -66.13 39.38 54.14
C SER A 2 -64.84 40.21 54.36
N SER A 3 -63.67 39.86 53.81
CA SER A 3 -63.25 39.84 52.38
C SER A 3 -63.27 41.20 51.66
N LYS A 4 -62.08 41.65 51.22
CA LYS A 4 -61.67 42.16 49.87
C LYS A 4 -60.21 42.65 49.96
N LYS A 5 -59.20 41.86 49.58
CA LYS A 5 -58.54 41.74 48.25
C LYS A 5 -58.08 43.06 47.60
N SER A 6 -56.76 43.25 47.49
CA SER A 6 -56.12 43.85 46.31
C SER A 6 -54.81 43.10 46.02
N LEU A 7 -54.64 42.69 44.76
CA LEU A 7 -53.53 41.91 44.21
C LEU A 7 -52.53 42.89 43.58
N GLY A 8 -51.26 42.83 43.96
CA GLY A 8 -50.15 43.44 43.21
C GLY A 8 -49.21 42.34 42.74
N PHE A 9 -49.10 42.15 41.42
CA PHE A 9 -48.24 41.14 40.81
C PHE A 9 -47.09 41.87 40.09
N SER A 10 -45.88 41.75 40.63
CA SER A 10 -44.65 42.23 39.99
C SER A 10 -44.10 41.14 39.06
N ILE A 11 -43.93 41.48 37.79
CA ILE A 11 -43.30 40.61 36.79
C ILE A 11 -41.79 40.87 36.83
N SER A 12 -41.01 39.91 37.32
CA SER A 12 -39.55 39.88 37.20
C SER A 12 -39.14 39.13 35.93
N LEU A 13 -38.38 39.82 35.08
CA LEU A 13 -37.83 39.31 33.82
C LEU A 13 -36.54 38.53 34.11
N GLY A 14 -36.61 37.20 34.12
CA GLY A 14 -35.45 36.31 34.24
C GLY A 14 -34.90 35.94 32.86
N GLY A 15 -33.72 36.46 32.50
CA GLY A 15 -33.01 36.10 31.27
C GLY A 15 -32.35 34.72 31.41
N LEU A 16 -32.72 33.80 30.52
CA LEU A 16 -32.11 32.47 30.40
C LEU A 16 -30.95 32.55 29.40
N LEU A 17 -29.70 32.46 29.88
CA LEU A 17 -28.51 32.35 29.03
C LEU A 17 -28.39 30.91 28.51
N ALA A 18 -28.75 30.66 27.25
CA ALA A 18 -28.53 29.37 26.60
C ALA A 18 -27.08 29.32 26.07
N ALA A 19 -26.23 28.52 26.72
CA ALA A 19 -24.92 28.15 26.18
C ALA A 19 -25.12 27.24 24.97
N ALA A 20 -24.89 27.77 23.76
CA ALA A 20 -24.83 26.97 22.55
C ALA A 20 -23.54 26.13 22.57
N SER A 21 -23.66 24.85 22.92
CA SER A 21 -22.60 23.87 22.71
C SER A 21 -22.40 23.69 21.22
N PHE A 22 -21.38 24.33 20.65
CA PHE A 22 -20.92 24.02 19.30
C PHE A 22 -20.28 22.63 19.32
N VAL A 23 -21.08 21.61 19.05
CA VAL A 23 -20.56 20.29 18.68
C VAL A 23 -19.94 20.47 17.30
N SER A 24 -18.62 20.53 17.22
CA SER A 24 -17.91 20.40 15.95
C SER A 24 -18.22 19.02 15.38
N ALA A 25 -19.06 18.99 14.36
CA ALA A 25 -19.29 17.78 13.59
C ALA A 25 -17.94 17.33 13.01
N GLN A 26 -17.45 16.17 13.45
CA GLN A 26 -16.33 15.52 12.77
C GLN A 26 -16.86 15.03 11.42
N SER A 27 -16.36 15.61 10.33
CA SER A 27 -16.61 15.06 9.00
C SER A 27 -15.86 13.73 8.89
N VAL A 28 -16.59 12.62 9.00
CA VAL A 28 -16.06 11.29 8.66
C VAL A 28 -16.16 11.15 7.15
N THR A 29 -15.10 11.53 6.45
CA THR A 29 -14.95 11.22 5.03
C THR A 29 -14.44 9.80 4.92
N THR A 30 -15.28 8.87 4.45
CA THR A 30 -14.80 7.55 4.07
C THR A 30 -14.11 7.65 2.71
N ASP A 31 -12.98 6.96 2.56
CA ASP A 31 -12.33 6.89 1.25
C ASP A 31 -13.25 6.16 0.26
N PRO A 32 -13.25 6.54 -1.03
CA PRO A 32 -13.96 5.78 -2.06
C PRO A 32 -13.56 4.31 -2.02
N VAL A 33 -14.54 3.42 -2.15
CA VAL A 33 -14.30 1.97 -2.22
C VAL A 33 -14.37 1.49 -3.67
N GLY A 34 -13.57 0.49 -3.99
CA GLY A 34 -13.53 -0.13 -5.31
C GLY A 34 -12.98 -1.54 -5.23
N PHE A 35 -12.65 -2.10 -6.38
CA PHE A 35 -11.93 -3.37 -6.48
C PHE A 35 -10.89 -3.29 -7.59
N VAL A 36 -9.84 -4.08 -7.44
CA VAL A 36 -8.77 -4.24 -8.43
C VAL A 36 -8.78 -5.68 -8.90
N ASN A 37 -8.73 -5.87 -10.22
CA ASN A 37 -8.67 -7.17 -10.85
C ASN A 37 -7.27 -7.43 -11.41
N THR A 38 -6.59 -8.43 -10.87
CA THR A 38 -5.28 -8.87 -11.36
C THR A 38 -5.41 -10.25 -12.00
N ASN A 39 -5.02 -10.37 -13.27
CA ASN A 39 -4.95 -11.67 -13.93
C ASN A 39 -3.66 -12.40 -13.54
N ILE A 40 -3.80 -13.52 -12.85
CA ILE A 40 -2.71 -14.43 -12.50
C ILE A 40 -2.59 -15.47 -13.60
N GLN A 41 -1.48 -15.44 -14.30
CA GLN A 41 -1.22 -16.31 -15.45
C GLN A 41 -1.12 -17.77 -14.99
N GLY A 42 -1.73 -18.68 -15.76
CA GLY A 42 -1.51 -20.11 -15.63
C GLY A 42 -0.36 -20.59 -16.52
N THR A 43 0.08 -21.83 -16.35
CA THR A 43 1.21 -22.38 -17.13
C THR A 43 0.90 -22.58 -18.62
N GLY A 44 -0.37 -22.44 -19.03
CA GLY A 44 -0.79 -22.72 -20.40
C GLY A 44 -0.63 -24.18 -20.81
N GLY A 45 -0.52 -25.10 -19.83
CA GLY A 45 -0.23 -26.52 -20.07
C GLY A 45 1.25 -26.85 -20.24
N THR A 46 2.15 -25.88 -20.07
CA THR A 46 3.60 -26.12 -20.05
C THR A 46 4.07 -26.62 -18.68
N THR A 47 5.28 -27.15 -18.61
CA THR A 47 5.93 -27.60 -17.37
C THR A 47 6.58 -26.47 -16.58
N ALA A 48 6.70 -25.27 -17.17
CA ALA A 48 7.24 -24.10 -16.50
C ALA A 48 6.15 -23.45 -15.63
N ASN A 49 6.54 -23.00 -14.43
CA ASN A 49 5.64 -22.22 -13.58
C ASN A 49 5.37 -20.86 -14.22
N ALA A 50 4.14 -20.39 -14.14
CA ALA A 50 3.78 -19.04 -14.55
C ALA A 50 4.02 -18.06 -13.38
N LEU A 51 4.73 -16.96 -13.65
CA LEU A 51 5.01 -15.92 -12.67
C LEU A 51 4.15 -14.69 -12.97
N THR A 52 3.48 -14.16 -11.95
CA THR A 52 2.74 -12.91 -12.03
C THR A 52 3.20 -12.01 -10.89
N LEU A 53 3.67 -10.79 -11.20
CA LEU A 53 3.94 -9.79 -10.19
C LEU A 53 2.64 -9.03 -9.89
N VAL A 54 2.17 -9.13 -8.65
CA VAL A 54 0.90 -8.59 -8.16
C VAL A 54 1.17 -7.37 -7.29
N GLY A 55 0.44 -6.29 -7.57
CA GLY A 55 0.30 -5.14 -6.69
C GLY A 55 -1.07 -5.16 -6.02
N LEU A 56 -1.17 -4.62 -4.80
CA LEU A 56 -2.45 -4.58 -4.09
C LEU A 56 -3.32 -3.41 -4.57
N SER A 57 -2.72 -2.25 -4.86
CA SER A 57 -3.35 -1.03 -5.43
C SER A 57 -4.58 -0.46 -4.70
N VAL A 58 -5.08 -1.14 -3.65
CA VAL A 58 -6.10 -0.72 -2.70
C VAL A 58 -5.64 -1.00 -1.28
N THR A 59 -6.22 -0.29 -0.34
CA THR A 59 -5.92 -0.38 1.09
C THR A 59 -7.09 -0.98 1.87
N GLN A 60 -6.81 -1.44 3.09
CA GLN A 60 -7.88 -1.67 4.06
C GLN A 60 -8.53 -0.32 4.47
N PRO A 61 -9.79 -0.34 4.93
CA PRO A 61 -10.46 0.85 5.44
C PRO A 61 -9.66 1.56 6.54
N VAL A 62 -9.84 2.88 6.62
CA VAL A 62 -9.24 3.70 7.68
C VAL A 62 -9.77 3.24 9.04
N SER A 63 -8.87 2.85 9.93
CA SER A 63 -9.19 2.46 11.30
C SER A 63 -9.19 3.65 12.25
N PHE A 64 -8.36 4.66 11.96
CA PHE A 64 -8.30 5.92 12.69
C PHE A 64 -7.73 7.03 11.81
N GLN A 65 -8.13 8.28 12.07
CA GLN A 65 -7.56 9.47 11.48
C GLN A 65 -7.34 10.53 12.55
N GLY A 66 -6.21 11.22 12.49
CA GLY A 66 -5.88 12.25 13.46
C GLY A 66 -4.79 13.18 12.99
N THR A 67 -4.33 14.05 13.89
CA THR A 67 -3.19 14.93 13.64
C THR A 67 -2.09 14.67 14.65
N VAL A 68 -0.84 14.85 14.21
CA VAL A 68 0.35 14.71 15.04
C VAL A 68 0.34 15.82 16.07
N GLY A 69 0.27 15.46 17.36
CA GLY A 69 0.48 16.41 18.46
C GLY A 69 1.97 16.64 18.67
N SER A 70 2.72 15.54 18.82
CA SER A 70 4.18 15.53 18.90
C SER A 70 4.76 14.21 18.40
N TYR A 71 6.05 14.22 18.11
CA TYR A 71 6.81 13.02 17.79
C TYR A 71 8.15 13.03 18.52
N ASN A 72 8.51 11.91 19.15
CA ASN A 72 9.80 11.72 19.82
C ASN A 72 10.67 10.76 19.00
N GLY A 73 11.68 11.30 18.32
CA GLY A 73 12.62 10.52 17.50
C GLY A 73 13.54 9.58 18.27
N ALA A 74 13.76 9.79 19.57
CA ALA A 74 14.59 8.87 20.35
C ALA A 74 13.85 7.57 20.70
N THR A 75 12.52 7.62 20.80
CA THR A 75 11.68 6.48 21.18
C THR A 75 10.73 6.03 20.07
N HIS A 76 10.73 6.72 18.94
CA HIS A 76 9.82 6.54 17.80
C HIS A 76 8.34 6.65 18.19
N ILE A 77 8.01 7.57 19.10
CA ILE A 77 6.65 7.69 19.64
C ILE A 77 5.95 8.89 19.02
N LEU A 78 4.86 8.63 18.31
CA LEU A 78 3.88 9.61 17.86
C LEU A 78 2.79 9.76 18.92
N THR A 79 2.62 10.97 19.45
CA THR A 79 1.50 11.33 20.33
C THR A 79 0.48 12.11 19.50
N PRO A 80 -0.73 11.58 19.26
CA PRO A 80 -1.74 12.29 18.49
C PRO A 80 -2.30 13.47 19.29
N SER A 81 -2.75 14.51 18.60
CA SER A 81 -3.43 15.65 19.23
C SER A 81 -4.88 15.33 19.61
N ASN A 82 -5.45 14.29 18.99
CA ASN A 82 -6.82 13.85 19.13
C ASN A 82 -6.91 12.33 19.22
N GLY A 83 -8.00 11.83 19.82
CA GLY A 83 -8.25 10.41 19.98
C GLY A 83 -7.65 9.82 21.25
N THR A 84 -8.24 8.72 21.69
CA THR A 84 -7.78 7.93 22.84
C THR A 84 -7.66 6.49 22.39
N PHE A 85 -6.55 5.84 22.71
CA PHE A 85 -6.31 4.45 22.34
C PHE A 85 -6.44 3.52 23.54
N THR A 86 -6.69 2.25 23.25
CA THR A 86 -6.42 1.17 24.21
C THR A 86 -5.02 0.63 23.96
N THR A 87 -4.39 0.06 24.99
CA THR A 87 -3.13 -0.68 24.79
C THR A 87 -3.35 -1.80 23.78
N ASP A 88 -2.40 -1.98 22.87
CA ASP A 88 -2.40 -2.96 21.79
C ASP A 88 -3.53 -2.83 20.75
N GLN A 89 -4.22 -1.69 20.69
CA GLN A 89 -5.33 -1.48 19.74
C GLN A 89 -4.93 -1.72 18.28
N PHE A 90 -3.70 -1.32 17.89
CA PHE A 90 -3.21 -1.42 16.50
C PHE A 90 -1.97 -2.32 16.37
N ASN A 91 -1.80 -3.30 17.26
CA ASN A 91 -0.71 -4.27 17.20
C ASN A 91 -1.09 -5.61 17.89
N GLY A 92 -0.16 -6.58 17.90
CA GLY A 92 -0.35 -7.85 18.59
C GLY A 92 -1.51 -8.68 18.03
N ALA A 93 -2.41 -9.15 18.91
CA ALA A 93 -3.54 -10.00 18.55
C ALA A 93 -4.57 -9.31 17.62
N ASN A 94 -4.56 -7.97 17.55
CA ASN A 94 -5.43 -7.21 16.66
C ASN A 94 -4.92 -7.19 15.20
N GLY A 95 -3.70 -7.68 14.97
CA GLY A 95 -3.02 -7.73 13.69
C GLY A 95 -2.02 -6.61 13.50
N ALA A 96 -1.43 -6.54 12.30
CA ALA A 96 -0.45 -5.53 11.94
C ALA A 96 -1.13 -4.31 11.29
N PHE A 97 -0.72 -3.12 11.72
CA PHE A 97 -1.19 -1.84 11.20
C PHE A 97 -0.01 -0.98 10.79
N PHE A 98 -0.29 0.07 10.03
CA PHE A 98 0.67 1.12 9.70
C PHE A 98 0.05 2.50 9.88
N VAL A 99 0.90 3.47 10.15
CA VAL A 99 0.57 4.89 10.05
C VAL A 99 0.91 5.39 8.65
N GLU A 100 0.01 6.16 8.06
CA GLU A 100 0.16 6.87 6.80
C GLU A 100 0.12 8.38 7.09
N ILE A 101 1.19 9.10 6.77
CA ILE A 101 1.19 10.56 6.82
C ILE A 101 0.45 11.08 5.59
N THR A 102 -0.50 11.99 5.79
CA THR A 102 -1.46 12.40 4.74
C THR A 102 -1.36 13.88 4.36
N SER A 103 -0.45 14.64 4.98
CA SER A 103 -0.29 16.07 4.72
C SER A 103 1.15 16.54 4.93
N GLY A 104 1.50 17.68 4.34
CA GLY A 104 2.83 18.27 4.43
C GLY A 104 3.83 17.62 3.48
N ALA A 105 5.11 17.91 3.66
CA ALA A 105 6.18 17.48 2.74
C ALA A 105 6.40 15.96 2.71
N SER A 106 5.97 15.24 3.75
CA SER A 106 6.09 13.77 3.86
C SER A 106 4.75 13.06 3.71
N ALA A 107 3.80 13.68 3.00
CA ALA A 107 2.56 13.02 2.65
C ALA A 107 2.87 11.78 1.79
N GLY A 108 2.31 10.64 2.18
CA GLY A 108 2.56 9.35 1.56
C GLY A 108 3.58 8.47 2.28
N LEU A 109 4.27 8.99 3.31
CA LEU A 109 5.14 8.20 4.16
C LEU A 109 4.35 7.18 4.97
N LEU A 110 4.81 5.92 4.96
CA LEU A 110 4.21 4.81 5.69
C LEU A 110 5.21 4.23 6.70
N SER A 111 4.77 3.94 7.92
CA SER A 111 5.57 3.18 8.89
C SER A 111 4.71 2.18 9.66
N ASP A 112 5.27 1.00 9.91
CA ASP A 112 4.59 -0.06 10.66
C ASP A 112 4.40 0.36 12.12
N ILE A 113 3.24 0.05 12.70
CA ILE A 113 2.96 0.28 14.12
C ILE A 113 3.46 -0.94 14.90
N THR A 114 4.39 -0.71 15.83
CA THR A 114 4.97 -1.77 16.67
C THR A 114 4.31 -1.86 18.04
N ALA A 115 3.79 -0.74 18.55
CA ALA A 115 3.04 -0.70 19.81
C ALA A 115 2.04 0.46 19.83
N THR A 116 1.00 0.30 20.65
CA THR A 116 0.05 1.36 21.01
C THR A 116 -0.21 1.33 22.51
N THR A 117 -0.23 2.49 23.14
CA THR A 117 -0.45 2.63 24.60
C THR A 117 -1.64 3.54 24.89
N ALA A 118 -2.34 3.30 26.00
CA ALA A 118 -3.52 4.07 26.35
C ALA A 118 -3.23 5.41 27.06
N SER A 119 -2.20 5.47 27.92
CA SER A 119 -1.93 6.64 28.78
C SER A 119 -0.42 6.94 28.91
N PRO A 120 0.10 8.00 28.24
CA PRO A 120 -0.61 8.77 27.23
C PRO A 120 -0.97 7.92 26.02
N SER A 121 -2.03 8.30 25.31
CA SER A 121 -2.37 7.67 24.03
C SER A 121 -1.22 7.90 23.06
N SER A 122 -0.60 6.84 22.58
CA SER A 122 0.57 6.95 21.71
C SER A 122 0.73 5.76 20.77
N ILE A 123 1.49 5.98 19.70
CA ILE A 123 1.80 5.01 18.65
C ILE A 123 3.31 4.93 18.56
N THR A 124 3.88 3.74 18.70
CA THR A 124 5.30 3.49 18.42
C THR A 124 5.43 3.03 16.97
N THR A 125 6.22 3.75 16.18
CA THR A 125 6.52 3.41 14.78
C THR A 125 7.77 2.53 14.67
N ALA A 126 7.84 1.71 13.62
CA ALA A 126 9.03 0.90 13.34
C ALA A 126 10.21 1.78 12.93
N ASP A 127 9.94 2.82 12.14
CA ASP A 127 10.95 3.74 11.63
C ASP A 127 11.03 5.02 12.48
N ASP A 128 12.19 5.67 12.49
CA ASP A 128 12.32 7.04 13.01
C ASP A 128 11.83 8.04 11.97
N LEU A 129 10.71 8.71 12.27
CA LEU A 129 10.08 9.72 11.42
C LEU A 129 10.45 11.16 11.82
N SER A 130 11.41 11.38 12.73
CA SER A 130 11.67 12.68 13.33
C SER A 130 12.12 13.76 12.36
N ALA A 131 12.70 13.37 11.22
CA ALA A 131 13.10 14.30 10.16
C ALA A 131 11.97 14.60 9.16
N GLN A 132 10.89 13.82 9.20
CA GLN A 132 9.81 13.83 8.21
C GLN A 132 8.51 14.40 8.77
N ILE A 133 8.27 14.22 10.08
CA ILE A 133 7.01 14.60 10.70
C ILE A 133 7.13 15.68 11.76
N SER A 134 6.12 16.55 11.78
CA SER A 134 6.01 17.69 12.68
C SER A 134 4.56 17.84 13.18
N SER A 135 4.41 18.58 14.29
CA SER A 135 3.10 18.85 14.89
C SER A 135 2.15 19.52 13.88
N GLY A 136 0.88 19.12 13.91
CA GLY A 136 -0.17 19.63 13.04
C GLY A 136 -0.36 18.87 11.73
N GLN A 137 0.57 17.99 11.32
CA GLN A 137 0.35 17.12 10.17
C GLN A 137 -0.76 16.10 10.44
N SER A 138 -1.55 15.79 9.43
CA SER A 138 -2.59 14.77 9.45
C SER A 138 -2.04 13.38 9.13
N PHE A 139 -2.58 12.35 9.76
CA PHE A 139 -2.25 10.95 9.51
C PHE A 139 -3.50 10.05 9.54
N LYS A 140 -3.37 8.88 8.94
CA LYS A 140 -4.34 7.78 8.99
C LYS A 140 -3.68 6.52 9.53
N ILE A 141 -4.46 5.66 10.19
CA ILE A 141 -4.05 4.31 10.58
C ILE A 141 -4.88 3.32 9.78
N ARG A 142 -4.21 2.34 9.18
CA ARG A 142 -4.84 1.26 8.43
C ARG A 142 -4.26 -0.07 8.83
N LYS A 143 -5.10 -1.11 8.75
CA LYS A 143 -4.64 -2.48 8.89
C LYS A 143 -3.88 -2.90 7.63
N HIS A 144 -2.82 -3.68 7.79
CA HIS A 144 -2.15 -4.31 6.65
C HIS A 144 -3.03 -5.39 6.01
N TRP A 145 -2.80 -5.63 4.73
CA TRP A 145 -3.25 -6.87 4.09
C TRP A 145 -2.44 -8.06 4.62
N THR A 146 -3.00 -9.25 4.56
CA THR A 146 -2.32 -10.49 4.92
C THR A 146 -2.57 -11.56 3.86
N LEU A 147 -1.81 -12.66 3.90
CA LEU A 147 -2.09 -13.84 3.06
C LEU A 147 -3.56 -14.25 3.17
N GLN A 148 -4.07 -14.32 4.40
CA GLN A 148 -5.46 -14.67 4.66
C GLN A 148 -6.47 -13.65 4.10
N SER A 149 -6.18 -12.35 4.17
CA SER A 149 -7.15 -11.33 3.74
C SER A 149 -7.12 -11.03 2.25
N VAL A 150 -6.10 -11.47 1.52
CA VAL A 150 -5.99 -11.30 0.05
C VAL A 150 -6.31 -12.59 -0.69
N PHE A 151 -5.73 -13.71 -0.25
CA PHE A 151 -5.80 -15.00 -0.94
C PHE A 151 -6.73 -16.00 -0.23
N GLY A 152 -7.23 -15.65 0.95
CA GLY A 152 -8.25 -16.42 1.66
C GLY A 152 -7.73 -17.73 2.25
N PRO A 153 -8.62 -18.52 2.88
CA PRO A 153 -8.45 -19.96 2.89
C PRO A 153 -8.73 -20.48 1.47
N ASN A 154 -8.22 -21.65 1.06
CA ASN A 154 -8.71 -22.31 -0.16
C ASN A 154 -10.14 -22.89 0.01
N ALA A 155 -11.01 -22.14 0.68
CA ALA A 155 -12.43 -22.37 0.80
C ALA A 155 -13.10 -21.10 0.26
N ASN A 156 -14.01 -21.28 -0.70
CA ASN A 156 -14.62 -20.27 -1.58
C ASN A 156 -15.42 -19.13 -0.91
N THR A 157 -15.03 -18.63 0.25
CA THR A 157 -15.78 -17.61 0.98
C THR A 157 -15.13 -16.24 0.75
N ASN A 158 -15.86 -15.38 0.04
CA ASN A 158 -15.63 -13.93 -0.14
C ASN A 158 -14.79 -13.45 -1.35
N ASN A 159 -15.08 -13.91 -2.57
CA ASN A 159 -14.59 -13.29 -3.82
C ASN A 159 -13.05 -13.16 -3.95
N GLN A 160 -12.29 -14.11 -3.41
CA GLN A 160 -10.83 -14.15 -3.52
C GLN A 160 -10.39 -15.24 -4.51
N VAL A 161 -9.18 -15.09 -5.04
CA VAL A 161 -8.62 -16.03 -6.02
C VAL A 161 -8.44 -17.42 -5.42
N ILE A 162 -8.78 -18.45 -6.20
CA ILE A 162 -8.51 -19.85 -5.85
C ILE A 162 -7.13 -20.24 -6.39
N LEU A 163 -6.16 -20.26 -5.49
CA LEU A 163 -4.81 -20.78 -5.77
C LEU A 163 -4.81 -22.31 -5.68
N GLY A 164 -3.96 -22.95 -6.49
CA GLY A 164 -3.72 -24.39 -6.39
C GLY A 164 -3.13 -24.77 -5.03
N THR A 165 -3.59 -25.88 -4.46
CA THR A 165 -3.16 -26.34 -3.13
C THR A 165 -2.55 -27.73 -3.18
N GLY A 166 -1.75 -28.06 -2.16
CA GLY A 166 -1.17 -29.38 -2.01
C GLY A 166 -0.54 -29.58 -0.63
N ALA A 167 -0.11 -30.80 -0.35
CA ALA A 167 0.52 -31.14 0.94
C ALA A 167 1.91 -30.50 1.13
N THR A 168 2.51 -29.99 0.04
CA THR A 168 3.85 -29.39 0.00
C THR A 168 3.84 -28.13 -0.87
N ALA A 169 4.84 -27.26 -0.68
CA ALA A 169 5.04 -26.11 -1.56
C ALA A 169 5.17 -26.54 -3.02
N SER A 170 5.91 -27.62 -3.32
CA SER A 170 6.10 -28.12 -4.68
C SER A 170 4.81 -28.49 -5.40
N ALA A 171 3.78 -28.94 -4.69
CA ALA A 171 2.47 -29.31 -5.25
C ALA A 171 1.45 -28.15 -5.26
N ALA A 172 1.67 -27.10 -4.47
CA ALA A 172 0.78 -25.94 -4.38
C ALA A 172 1.27 -24.79 -5.27
N ASP A 173 0.37 -23.87 -5.60
CA ASP A 173 0.75 -22.53 -6.04
C ASP A 173 1.47 -21.81 -4.88
N GLU A 174 2.37 -20.91 -5.23
CA GLU A 174 3.26 -20.25 -4.29
C GLU A 174 3.08 -18.73 -4.34
N VAL A 175 3.06 -18.11 -3.15
CA VAL A 175 3.06 -16.65 -2.95
C VAL A 175 4.42 -16.27 -2.38
N LEU A 176 5.21 -15.52 -3.14
CA LEU A 176 6.50 -15.04 -2.70
C LEU A 176 6.36 -13.59 -2.23
N VAL A 177 6.68 -13.35 -0.96
CA VAL A 177 6.56 -12.04 -0.31
C VAL A 177 7.94 -11.55 0.06
N TYR A 178 8.24 -10.29 -0.27
CA TYR A 178 9.51 -9.66 0.11
C TYR A 178 9.57 -9.40 1.61
N ASP A 179 10.57 -9.96 2.27
CA ASP A 179 10.87 -9.74 3.68
C ASP A 179 11.99 -8.71 3.81
N ARG A 180 11.65 -7.50 4.30
CA ARG A 180 12.60 -6.38 4.40
C ARG A 180 13.79 -6.68 5.33
N PRO A 181 13.61 -7.30 6.52
CA PRO A 181 14.73 -7.64 7.40
C PRO A 181 15.74 -8.60 6.77
N SER A 182 15.28 -9.68 6.13
CA SER A 182 16.18 -10.65 5.48
C SER A 182 16.59 -10.24 4.05
N THR A 183 15.96 -9.22 3.47
CA THR A 183 16.13 -8.76 2.08
C THR A 183 15.90 -9.86 1.05
N GLN A 184 15.04 -10.83 1.36
CA GLN A 184 14.76 -12.00 0.54
C GLN A 184 13.26 -12.19 0.31
N TYR A 185 12.92 -12.93 -0.75
CA TYR A 185 11.56 -13.40 -0.95
C TYR A 185 11.34 -14.70 -0.18
N ILE A 186 10.37 -14.69 0.74
CA ILE A 186 9.93 -15.89 1.45
C ILE A 186 8.76 -16.50 0.68
N THR A 187 8.81 -17.82 0.49
CA THR A 187 7.76 -18.55 -0.24
C THR A 187 6.71 -19.06 0.74
N TYR A 188 5.45 -18.75 0.44
CA TYR A 188 4.27 -19.20 1.16
C TYR A 188 3.36 -20.01 0.26
N TYR A 189 2.60 -20.92 0.83
CA TYR A 189 1.63 -21.73 0.09
C TYR A 189 0.47 -22.12 1.00
N TYR A 190 -0.71 -22.34 0.42
CA TYR A 190 -1.82 -22.89 1.17
C TYR A 190 -1.77 -24.41 1.12
N LYS A 191 -1.50 -25.01 2.28
CA LYS A 191 -1.38 -26.45 2.45
C LYS A 191 -2.76 -27.07 2.62
N VAL A 192 -3.03 -28.13 1.86
CA VAL A 192 -4.20 -29.00 2.05
C VAL A 192 -3.72 -30.45 2.11
N GLY A 193 -4.20 -31.20 3.11
CA GLY A 193 -3.83 -32.60 3.33
C GLY A 193 -2.42 -32.80 3.90
N GLY A 194 -1.89 -34.03 3.82
CA GLY A 194 -0.63 -34.44 4.44
C GLY A 194 -0.78 -34.94 5.89
N VAL A 195 0.31 -35.47 6.46
CA VAL A 195 0.27 -36.20 7.75
C VAL A 195 0.23 -35.26 8.97
N PHE A 196 0.82 -34.07 8.88
CA PHE A 196 0.95 -33.15 10.02
C PHE A 196 0.40 -31.76 9.70
N GLY A 197 0.01 -31.05 10.75
CA GLY A 197 -0.23 -29.60 10.71
C GLY A 197 -1.57 -29.15 10.14
N GLY A 198 -2.44 -30.04 9.68
CA GLY A 198 -3.74 -29.69 9.10
C GLY A 198 -3.63 -28.77 7.87
N ASP A 199 -4.76 -28.20 7.49
CA ASP A 199 -4.87 -27.24 6.38
C ASP A 199 -4.50 -25.83 6.84
N GLY A 200 -4.00 -24.99 5.94
CA GLY A 200 -3.70 -23.58 6.22
C GLY A 200 -2.46 -23.04 5.53
N TRP A 201 -2.14 -21.78 5.79
CA TRP A 201 -1.00 -21.11 5.19
C TRP A 201 0.31 -21.57 5.82
N ARG A 202 1.29 -21.95 5.00
CA ARG A 202 2.61 -22.42 5.43
C ARG A 202 3.71 -21.62 4.76
N SER A 203 4.83 -21.50 5.44
CA SER A 203 6.07 -20.94 4.90
C SER A 203 6.99 -22.08 4.45
N THR A 204 7.89 -21.84 3.50
CA THR A 204 9.01 -22.76 3.20
C THR A 204 10.20 -22.57 4.15
N THR A 205 10.15 -21.58 5.03
CA THR A 205 11.19 -21.23 6.00
C THR A 205 10.66 -21.25 7.44
N GLY A 206 11.56 -21.24 8.42
CA GLY A 206 11.24 -21.24 9.85
C GLY A 206 11.47 -22.57 10.54
N ALA A 207 11.28 -22.61 11.87
CA ALA A 207 11.61 -23.78 12.70
C ALA A 207 10.65 -24.97 12.49
N ASN A 208 9.40 -24.71 12.10
CA ASN A 208 8.35 -25.74 11.95
C ASN A 208 7.39 -25.44 10.77
N PRO A 209 7.91 -25.30 9.54
CA PRO A 209 7.17 -24.77 8.39
C PRO A 209 5.92 -25.57 8.00
N LEU A 210 5.85 -26.85 8.37
CA LEU A 210 4.73 -27.74 8.02
C LEU A 210 3.52 -27.64 8.96
N VAL A 211 3.71 -27.10 10.18
CA VAL A 211 2.66 -27.06 11.21
C VAL A 211 2.32 -25.65 11.69
N THR A 212 3.24 -24.70 11.54
CA THR A 212 2.98 -23.31 11.92
C THR A 212 2.11 -22.64 10.87
N ASP A 213 0.94 -22.15 11.30
CA ASP A 213 0.10 -21.31 10.46
C ASP A 213 0.68 -19.90 10.34
N VAL A 214 0.79 -19.42 9.09
CA VAL A 214 1.35 -18.10 8.76
C VAL A 214 0.34 -17.25 7.99
N SER A 215 -0.95 -17.49 8.20
CA SER A 215 -2.05 -16.77 7.55
C SER A 215 -2.01 -15.25 7.83
N GLY A 216 -1.43 -14.85 8.96
CA GLY A 216 -1.18 -13.47 9.37
C GLY A 216 0.02 -12.78 8.74
N THR A 217 0.78 -13.42 7.83
CA THR A 217 1.90 -12.78 7.12
C THR A 217 1.42 -11.54 6.38
N VAL A 218 2.08 -10.41 6.66
CA VAL A 218 1.76 -9.09 6.10
C VAL A 218 2.11 -9.01 4.62
N LEU A 219 1.17 -8.46 3.84
CA LEU A 219 1.35 -8.02 2.47
C LEU A 219 1.27 -6.49 2.45
N ARG A 220 2.41 -5.83 2.24
CA ARG A 220 2.46 -4.36 2.24
C ARG A 220 1.97 -3.83 0.90
N ILE A 221 1.17 -2.77 0.93
CA ILE A 221 0.63 -2.14 -0.29
C ILE A 221 1.70 -1.63 -1.25
N THR A 222 2.86 -1.30 -0.71
CA THR A 222 4.01 -0.89 -1.49
C THR A 222 4.65 -2.07 -2.19
N ASP A 223 4.81 -3.20 -1.49
CA ASP A 223 5.72 -4.28 -1.86
C ASP A 223 5.11 -5.14 -2.98
N GLY A 224 5.92 -5.49 -3.98
CA GLY A 224 5.48 -6.41 -5.03
C GLY A 224 5.40 -7.83 -4.48
N THR A 225 4.29 -8.52 -4.75
CA THR A 225 4.12 -9.93 -4.39
C THR A 225 4.22 -10.77 -5.67
N ILE A 226 5.04 -11.82 -5.69
CA ILE A 226 5.13 -12.70 -6.87
C ILE A 226 4.24 -13.91 -6.63
N LEU A 227 3.29 -14.12 -7.53
CA LEU A 227 2.50 -15.34 -7.61
C LEU A 227 3.17 -16.28 -8.58
N ARG A 228 3.46 -17.50 -8.11
CA ARG A 228 3.98 -18.59 -8.92
C ARG A 228 2.91 -19.67 -9.03
N ARG A 229 2.25 -19.69 -10.18
CA ARG A 229 1.16 -20.61 -10.48
C ARG A 229 1.66 -21.84 -11.23
N LYS A 230 1.20 -23.01 -10.80
CA LYS A 230 1.55 -24.33 -11.33
C LYS A 230 0.39 -24.97 -12.09
N LEU A 231 -0.82 -24.46 -11.90
CA LEU A 231 -1.99 -24.86 -12.67
C LEU A 231 -1.98 -24.22 -14.07
N SER A 232 -2.52 -24.93 -15.05
CA SER A 232 -2.55 -24.50 -16.45
C SER A 232 -3.47 -23.31 -16.71
N ALA A 233 -4.62 -23.27 -16.04
CA ALA A 233 -5.63 -22.22 -16.20
C ALA A 233 -5.24 -20.94 -15.44
N ALA A 234 -5.33 -19.79 -16.11
CA ALA A 234 -5.25 -18.49 -15.45
C ALA A 234 -6.44 -18.26 -14.51
N VAL A 235 -6.26 -17.39 -13.52
CA VAL A 235 -7.29 -16.99 -12.56
C VAL A 235 -7.24 -15.50 -12.30
N THR A 236 -8.36 -14.91 -11.93
CA THR A 236 -8.42 -13.49 -11.58
C THR A 236 -8.47 -13.32 -10.07
N LEU A 237 -7.56 -12.53 -9.52
CA LEU A 237 -7.67 -11.98 -8.17
C LEU A 237 -8.51 -10.72 -8.23
N SER A 238 -9.64 -10.73 -7.54
CA SER A 238 -10.49 -9.55 -7.32
C SER A 238 -10.30 -9.08 -5.87
N LEU A 239 -9.61 -7.97 -5.68
CA LEU A 239 -9.35 -7.41 -4.35
C LEU A 239 -10.21 -6.18 -4.10
N PRO A 240 -11.30 -6.27 -3.31
CA PRO A 240 -12.05 -5.10 -2.88
C PRO A 240 -11.27 -4.33 -1.81
N GLY A 241 -11.36 -3.00 -1.82
CA GLY A 241 -10.69 -2.18 -0.81
C GLY A 241 -10.99 -0.69 -0.93
N ALA A 242 -10.43 0.08 0.00
CA ALA A 242 -10.44 1.53 -0.04
C ALA A 242 -9.38 2.03 -1.02
N VAL A 243 -9.79 2.90 -1.94
CA VAL A 243 -8.89 3.60 -2.84
C VAL A 243 -8.09 4.60 -2.03
N LYS A 244 -6.77 4.42 -2.00
CA LYS A 244 -5.89 5.36 -1.31
C LYS A 244 -5.95 6.72 -2.00
N LEU A 245 -6.12 7.76 -1.21
CA LEU A 245 -6.02 9.15 -1.64
C LEU A 245 -4.66 9.73 -1.23
N GLY A 246 -4.17 10.69 -2.00
CA GLY A 246 -2.85 11.29 -1.80
C GLY A 246 -1.68 10.41 -2.27
N PRO A 247 -0.47 11.00 -2.28
CA PRO A 247 0.74 10.32 -2.74
C PRO A 247 1.13 9.14 -1.86
N THR A 248 1.98 8.25 -2.36
CA THR A 248 2.63 7.18 -1.59
C THR A 248 4.14 7.28 -1.79
N GLU A 249 4.89 7.25 -0.70
CA GLU A 249 6.34 7.34 -0.76
C GLU A 249 6.98 5.95 -0.68
N ARG A 250 8.03 5.75 -1.47
CA ARG A 250 8.86 4.56 -1.37
C ARG A 250 10.30 4.79 -1.81
N THR A 251 11.23 4.23 -1.05
CA THR A 251 12.64 4.21 -1.43
C THR A 251 12.90 3.25 -2.59
N VAL A 252 13.54 3.76 -3.64
CA VAL A 252 14.14 2.98 -4.73
C VAL A 252 15.62 2.82 -4.46
N LEU A 253 16.06 1.59 -4.25
CA LEU A 253 17.45 1.25 -3.98
C LEU A 253 18.22 1.01 -5.28
N GLY A 254 19.55 0.99 -5.22
CA GLY A 254 20.35 0.51 -6.35
C GLY A 254 20.06 -0.96 -6.65
N GLY A 255 20.05 -1.34 -7.93
CA GLY A 255 19.75 -2.70 -8.37
C GLY A 255 18.26 -2.93 -8.66
N LEU A 256 17.77 -4.15 -8.40
CA LEU A 256 16.39 -4.55 -8.72
C LEU A 256 15.44 -4.23 -7.57
N ASN A 257 14.36 -3.52 -7.89
CA ASN A 257 13.30 -3.15 -6.97
C ASN A 257 11.98 -3.68 -7.53
N LEU A 258 11.23 -4.42 -6.72
CA LEU A 258 9.96 -5.01 -7.12
C LEU A 258 8.85 -4.35 -6.31
N PHE A 259 8.03 -3.56 -7.00
CA PHE A 259 7.00 -2.76 -6.38
C PHE A 259 5.63 -3.25 -6.85
N GLY A 260 4.66 -3.28 -5.94
CA GLY A 260 3.27 -3.35 -6.31
C GLY A 260 2.86 -2.00 -6.91
N ASP A 261 1.98 -2.01 -7.90
CA ASP A 261 1.44 -0.76 -8.40
C ASP A 261 0.67 -0.05 -7.27
N LEU A 262 1.03 1.20 -7.04
CA LEU A 262 0.47 2.08 -6.01
C LEU A 262 -0.77 2.81 -6.51
N TYR A 263 -1.04 2.73 -7.81
CA TYR A 263 -2.11 3.42 -8.48
C TYR A 263 -3.35 2.55 -8.62
N ALA A 264 -4.49 3.02 -8.09
CA ALA A 264 -5.76 2.33 -8.27
C ALA A 264 -6.33 2.52 -9.70
N SER A 265 -5.93 3.57 -10.42
CA SER A 265 -6.38 3.87 -11.79
C SER A 265 -5.58 5.02 -12.42
N GLY A 266 -5.58 5.13 -13.75
CA GLY A 266 -5.23 6.37 -14.47
C GLY A 266 -3.74 6.76 -14.51
N ALA A 267 -2.85 5.92 -13.97
CA ALA A 267 -1.42 6.18 -14.03
C ALA A 267 -0.83 5.82 -15.39
N THR A 268 0.14 6.63 -15.82
CA THR A 268 0.96 6.48 -17.01
C THR A 268 2.41 6.73 -16.66
N LEU A 269 3.33 6.43 -17.58
CA LEU A 269 4.74 6.78 -17.38
C LEU A 269 4.95 8.27 -17.11
N ALA A 270 4.25 9.15 -17.82
CA ALA A 270 4.36 10.60 -17.62
C ALA A 270 3.89 11.10 -16.26
N ASN A 271 2.78 10.57 -15.72
CA ASN A 271 2.22 11.06 -14.45
C ASN A 271 2.62 10.20 -13.24
N SER A 272 3.50 9.21 -13.42
CA SER A 272 3.95 8.29 -12.36
C SER A 272 4.89 8.91 -11.32
N GLY A 273 5.41 10.12 -11.55
CA GLY A 273 6.45 10.70 -10.69
C GLY A 273 7.78 9.92 -10.66
N LEU A 274 7.97 8.93 -11.54
CA LEU A 274 9.21 8.15 -11.61
C LEU A 274 10.38 8.96 -12.17
N TYR A 275 10.10 9.94 -13.02
CA TYR A 275 11.08 10.88 -13.53
C TYR A 275 10.56 12.30 -13.36
N ASP A 276 11.39 13.18 -12.78
CA ASP A 276 11.13 14.61 -12.69
C ASP A 276 12.30 15.38 -13.32
N PRO A 277 12.11 16.07 -14.46
CA PRO A 277 13.16 16.87 -15.07
C PRO A 277 13.61 18.05 -14.20
N ALA A 278 12.79 18.50 -13.26
CA ALA A 278 13.16 19.57 -12.33
C ALA A 278 14.04 19.07 -11.16
N HIS A 279 13.93 17.78 -10.82
CA HIS A 279 14.67 17.14 -9.72
C HIS A 279 15.25 15.77 -10.13
N PRO A 280 16.13 15.72 -11.14
CA PRO A 280 16.68 14.46 -11.66
C PRO A 280 17.48 13.67 -10.61
N GLU A 281 18.01 14.34 -9.57
CA GLU A 281 18.73 13.72 -8.46
C GLU A 281 17.83 12.92 -7.51
N THR A 282 16.53 13.18 -7.50
CA THR A 282 15.53 12.47 -6.68
C THR A 282 14.58 11.61 -7.52
N SER A 283 14.98 11.23 -8.73
CA SER A 283 14.17 10.40 -9.62
C SER A 283 14.98 9.33 -10.35
N LEU A 284 14.37 8.62 -11.29
CA LEU A 284 15.07 7.65 -12.12
C LEU A 284 16.19 8.32 -12.91
N GLN A 285 17.36 7.67 -12.96
CA GLN A 285 18.45 8.14 -13.78
C GLN A 285 18.06 8.05 -15.27
N ALA A 286 18.02 9.20 -15.95
CA ALA A 286 17.84 9.25 -17.39
C ALA A 286 19.14 8.94 -18.15
N GLY A 287 19.02 8.54 -19.42
CA GLY A 287 20.19 8.28 -20.27
C GLY A 287 19.82 8.17 -21.75
N ALA A 288 20.80 8.30 -22.64
CA ALA A 288 20.55 8.25 -24.08
C ALA A 288 20.08 6.86 -24.56
N THR A 289 20.39 5.81 -23.79
CA THR A 289 20.09 4.40 -24.08
C THR A 289 19.59 3.66 -22.83
N PRO A 290 18.92 2.50 -22.98
CA PRO A 290 18.52 1.69 -21.83
C PRO A 290 19.70 1.22 -20.96
N SER A 291 20.92 1.14 -21.52
CA SER A 291 22.11 0.72 -20.78
C SER A 291 22.73 1.82 -19.92
N SER A 292 22.32 3.08 -20.13
CA SER A 292 22.79 4.26 -19.39
C SER A 292 21.69 4.92 -18.56
N ALA A 293 20.45 4.43 -18.67
CA ALA A 293 19.28 4.87 -17.94
C ALA A 293 18.80 3.76 -16.98
N ASP A 294 18.15 4.17 -15.89
CA ASP A 294 17.35 3.27 -15.09
C ASP A 294 16.21 2.68 -15.94
N GLN A 295 15.86 1.43 -15.66
CA GLN A 295 14.90 0.67 -16.44
C GLN A 295 13.67 0.36 -15.60
N LEU A 296 12.50 0.59 -16.18
CA LEU A 296 11.21 0.15 -15.65
C LEU A 296 10.72 -1.01 -16.52
N LEU A 297 10.50 -2.19 -15.94
CA LEU A 297 9.93 -3.33 -16.63
C LEU A 297 8.47 -3.51 -16.21
N LEU A 298 7.59 -3.59 -17.21
CA LEU A 298 6.16 -3.83 -17.04
C LEU A 298 5.77 -5.06 -17.86
N TYR A 299 4.97 -5.95 -17.28
CA TYR A 299 4.44 -7.10 -18.00
C TYR A 299 3.24 -6.67 -18.86
N ASP A 300 3.29 -6.91 -20.16
CA ASP A 300 2.24 -6.52 -21.12
C ASP A 300 1.15 -7.59 -21.31
N GLY A 301 1.21 -8.68 -20.53
CA GLY A 301 0.34 -9.86 -20.70
C GLY A 301 1.00 -11.00 -21.46
N THR A 302 2.14 -10.75 -22.11
CA THR A 302 2.94 -11.75 -22.84
C THR A 302 4.37 -11.79 -22.34
N GLN A 303 5.02 -10.63 -22.24
CA GLN A 303 6.42 -10.48 -21.84
C GLN A 303 6.64 -9.22 -21.00
N TYR A 304 7.82 -9.12 -20.39
CA TYR A 304 8.26 -7.86 -19.80
C TYR A 304 8.79 -6.93 -20.88
N VAL A 305 8.23 -5.72 -20.92
CA VAL A 305 8.68 -4.62 -21.77
C VAL A 305 9.48 -3.65 -20.93
N THR A 306 10.68 -3.29 -21.40
CA THR A 306 11.53 -2.30 -20.74
C THR A 306 11.21 -0.90 -21.23
N TYR A 307 11.02 0.00 -20.28
CA TYR A 307 10.86 1.43 -20.45
C TYR A 307 11.98 2.18 -19.76
N TYR A 308 12.36 3.34 -20.27
CA TYR A 308 13.36 4.21 -19.66
C TYR A 308 13.10 5.67 -20.05
N TYR A 309 13.56 6.61 -19.22
CA TYR A 309 13.51 8.02 -19.58
C TYR A 309 14.78 8.39 -20.36
N LYS A 310 14.59 8.84 -21.60
CA LYS A 310 15.66 9.24 -22.50
C LYS A 310 15.96 10.72 -22.34
N VAL A 311 17.23 11.04 -22.12
CA VAL A 311 17.79 12.39 -22.26
C VAL A 311 18.99 12.35 -23.20
N GLY A 312 19.02 13.28 -24.17
CA GLY A 312 20.10 13.38 -25.16
C GLY A 312 20.07 12.31 -26.25
N GLY A 313 21.14 12.19 -27.03
CA GLY A 313 21.23 11.31 -28.21
C GLY A 313 20.86 12.00 -29.53
N VAL A 314 21.08 11.30 -30.66
CA VAL A 314 21.01 11.92 -32.01
C VAL A 314 19.58 12.07 -32.53
N PHE A 315 18.65 11.21 -32.10
CA PHE A 315 17.27 11.19 -32.62
C PHE A 315 16.23 11.17 -31.49
N GLY A 316 15.02 11.62 -31.80
CA GLY A 316 13.83 11.40 -30.98
C GLY A 316 13.62 12.34 -29.80
N GLY A 317 14.54 13.26 -29.50
CA GLY A 317 14.42 14.17 -28.34
C GLY A 317 14.36 13.45 -26.98
N ASP A 318 14.02 14.20 -25.95
CA ASP A 318 13.88 13.69 -24.58
C ASP A 318 12.48 13.08 -24.37
N GLY A 319 12.34 12.18 -23.39
CA GLY A 319 11.05 11.58 -23.00
C GLY A 319 11.10 10.08 -22.76
N TRP A 320 9.94 9.47 -22.51
CA TRP A 320 9.84 8.05 -22.22
C TRP A 320 9.99 7.20 -23.48
N ARG A 321 10.81 6.16 -23.42
CA ARG A 321 11.05 5.25 -24.55
C ARG A 321 10.80 3.82 -24.12
N SER A 322 10.43 2.97 -25.07
CA SER A 322 10.32 1.52 -24.90
C SER A 322 11.49 0.85 -25.62
N THR A 323 11.95 -0.32 -25.17
CA THR A 323 12.86 -1.18 -25.94
C THR A 323 12.14 -2.08 -26.94
N SER A 324 10.83 -1.97 -27.03
CA SER A 324 9.97 -2.76 -27.92
C SER A 324 9.21 -1.85 -28.91
N GLY A 325 8.61 -2.47 -29.93
CA GLY A 325 7.80 -1.77 -30.93
C GLY A 325 8.59 -1.22 -32.12
N ALA A 326 7.88 -0.54 -33.03
CA ALA A 326 8.48 0.10 -34.20
C ALA A 326 9.14 1.43 -33.79
N ASN A 327 10.41 1.60 -34.14
CA ASN A 327 11.23 2.78 -33.81
C ASN A 327 11.31 3.11 -32.29
N PRO A 328 11.81 2.17 -31.46
CA PRO A 328 11.84 2.29 -30.00
C PRO A 328 12.59 3.53 -29.48
N LEU A 329 13.56 4.04 -30.25
CA LEU A 329 14.42 5.15 -29.85
C LEU A 329 13.84 6.54 -30.15
N SER A 330 12.83 6.63 -31.02
CA SER A 330 12.27 7.92 -31.48
C SER A 330 10.82 8.15 -31.10
N THR A 331 10.11 7.12 -30.64
CA THR A 331 8.70 7.22 -30.28
C THR A 331 8.57 7.49 -28.79
N ASP A 332 7.94 8.61 -28.43
CA ASP A 332 7.58 8.87 -27.04
C ASP A 332 6.42 7.98 -26.61
N VAL A 333 6.61 7.28 -25.49
CA VAL A 333 5.64 6.33 -24.93
C VAL A 333 5.12 6.79 -23.57
N SER A 334 5.18 8.09 -23.31
CA SER A 334 4.72 8.76 -22.08
C SER A 334 3.27 8.43 -21.68
N THR A 335 2.41 8.11 -22.65
CA THR A 335 1.01 7.72 -22.44
C THR A 335 0.82 6.24 -22.10
N THR A 336 1.89 5.46 -22.00
CA THR A 336 1.81 4.03 -21.64
C THR A 336 1.20 3.90 -20.24
N PRO A 337 0.10 3.15 -20.08
CA PRO A 337 -0.54 2.98 -18.79
C PRO A 337 0.31 2.12 -17.85
N LEU A 338 0.25 2.44 -16.56
CA LEU A 338 0.66 1.56 -15.46
C LEU A 338 -0.62 0.92 -14.92
N PRO A 339 -0.90 -0.37 -15.25
CA PRO A 339 -2.18 -0.98 -14.92
C PRO A 339 -2.27 -1.32 -13.43
N ALA A 340 -3.36 -0.86 -12.81
CA ALA A 340 -3.68 -1.19 -11.43
C ALA A 340 -3.67 -2.71 -11.19
N GLY A 341 -3.21 -3.12 -10.01
CA GLY A 341 -3.14 -4.53 -9.60
C GLY A 341 -1.95 -5.30 -10.15
N THR A 342 -1.21 -4.72 -11.09
CA THR A 342 0.07 -5.29 -11.55
C THR A 342 1.20 -4.79 -10.64
N GLY A 343 2.38 -5.38 -10.74
CA GLY A 343 3.57 -4.75 -10.18
C GLY A 343 4.53 -4.31 -11.26
N ILE A 344 5.46 -3.45 -10.85
CA ILE A 344 6.53 -2.93 -11.69
C ILE A 344 7.88 -3.38 -11.15
N ILE A 345 8.84 -3.55 -12.05
CA ILE A 345 10.23 -3.82 -11.69
C ILE A 345 11.06 -2.61 -12.08
N ILE A 346 11.75 -1.99 -11.13
CA ILE A 346 12.71 -0.94 -11.41
C ILE A 346 14.12 -1.49 -11.23
N LYS A 347 14.88 -1.50 -12.32
CA LYS A 347 16.31 -1.75 -12.29
C LYS A 347 17.04 -0.41 -12.29
N ARG A 348 17.48 0.00 -11.10
CA ARG A 348 18.29 1.19 -10.90
C ARG A 348 19.77 0.88 -11.11
N LEU A 349 20.42 1.62 -12.00
CA LEU A 349 21.84 1.47 -12.30
C LEU A 349 22.72 2.22 -11.30
N SER A 350 22.22 3.33 -10.75
CA SER A 350 22.88 4.06 -9.67
C SER A 350 22.87 3.27 -8.35
N THR A 351 23.93 3.40 -7.55
CA THR A 351 23.95 2.87 -6.17
C THR A 351 23.28 3.80 -5.17
N VAL A 352 23.00 5.05 -5.55
CA VAL A 352 22.39 6.06 -4.69
C VAL A 352 20.87 5.85 -4.70
N ALA A 353 20.29 5.56 -3.55
CA ALA A 353 18.84 5.43 -3.41
C ALA A 353 18.14 6.80 -3.53
N PHE A 354 16.87 6.79 -3.92
CA PHE A 354 16.02 7.98 -3.87
C PHE A 354 14.63 7.64 -3.32
N LEU A 355 13.93 8.65 -2.83
CA LEU A 355 12.55 8.53 -2.36
C LEU A 355 11.61 8.85 -3.53
N TRP A 356 10.98 7.82 -4.09
CA TRP A 356 9.95 8.00 -5.10
C TRP A 356 8.64 8.37 -4.43
N THR A 357 8.08 9.52 -4.82
CA THR A 357 6.74 9.94 -4.44
C THR A 357 5.79 9.61 -5.58
N ALA A 358 5.08 8.48 -5.46
CA ALA A 358 4.04 8.10 -6.40
C ALA A 358 2.83 9.02 -6.20
N PRO A 359 2.48 9.92 -7.14
CA PRO A 359 1.40 10.89 -6.94
C PRO A 359 0.02 10.24 -6.93
N GLN A 360 -1.01 10.97 -6.51
CA GLN A 360 -2.38 10.51 -6.77
C GLN A 360 -2.70 10.73 -8.26
N PRO A 361 -3.02 9.69 -9.05
CA PRO A 361 -3.14 9.79 -10.50
C PRO A 361 -4.53 10.28 -10.98
N PHE A 362 -5.50 10.47 -10.07
CA PHE A 362 -6.86 10.90 -10.38
C PHE A 362 -7.27 12.10 -9.52
N VAL A 363 -8.06 13.00 -10.13
CA VAL A 363 -8.66 14.14 -9.45
C VAL A 363 -9.92 13.68 -8.71
N ILE A 364 -10.06 14.06 -7.44
CA ILE A 364 -11.30 13.87 -6.70
C ILE A 364 -12.26 14.96 -7.18
N ALA A 365 -13.38 14.57 -7.79
CA ALA A 365 -14.44 15.54 -8.06
C ALA A 365 -14.94 16.12 -6.72
N PRO A 366 -15.10 17.44 -6.60
CA PRO A 366 -15.42 18.12 -5.34
C PRO A 366 -16.79 17.72 -4.76
#